data_AF-F9PA07-F1
#
_entry.id   AF-F9PA07-F1
#
_cell.length_a   1.000
_cell.length_b   1.000
_cell.length_c   1.000
_cell.angle_alpha   90.00
_cell.angle_beta   90.00
_cell.angle_gamma   90.00
#
_symmetry.space_group_name_H-M   'P 1'
#
loop_
_entity.id
_entity.type
_entity.pdbx_description
1 polymer ?
#
loop_
_entity_poly.entity_id
_entity_poly.type
_entity_poly.pdbx_seq_one_letter_code
_entity_poly.pdbx_strand_id
1 'polypeptide(L)'
;MQKTLELMEQGLDYEVLTNIFEIQILSRFGVSLNFHECRFCHRVGLPFDFSFTYSGVLCPEHYDKDERRSHLEPNIPYLLDQFQAVQFSELETISLKSELKKQLRKVIDQIYEEYVGIHLKSKKFIDSLGDWGEILKNKESK
;
A
#
# COMPACT_ATOMS: atom_id res chain seq x y z
N MET A 1 5.71 13.49 10.16
CA MET A 1 6.44 12.59 11.06
C MET A 1 5.88 12.61 12.49
N GLN A 2 5.88 13.75 13.20
CA GLN A 2 5.33 13.81 14.59
C GLN A 2 3.87 13.30 14.69
N LYS A 3 2.99 13.76 13.79
CA LYS A 3 1.58 13.39 13.82
C LYS A 3 1.30 11.90 13.56
N THR A 4 2.15 11.22 12.77
CA THR A 4 2.03 9.78 12.54
C THR A 4 2.30 9.00 13.84
N LEU A 5 3.28 9.42 14.62
CA LEU A 5 3.63 8.80 15.90
C LEU A 5 2.53 9.05 16.96
N GLU A 6 1.94 10.24 16.99
CA GLU A 6 0.82 10.56 17.89
C GLU A 6 -0.43 9.71 17.59
N LEU A 7 -0.74 9.50 16.31
CA LEU A 7 -1.87 8.65 15.89
C LEU A 7 -1.63 7.17 16.23
N MET A 8 -0.36 6.72 16.19
CA MET A 8 0.01 5.37 16.63
C MET A 8 -0.21 5.16 18.13
N GLU A 9 0.07 6.18 18.96
CA GLU A 9 -0.18 6.15 20.40
C GLU A 9 -1.68 6.14 20.74
N GLN A 10 -2.55 6.59 19.81
CA GLN A 10 -4.01 6.62 19.97
C GLN A 10 -4.73 5.32 19.56
N GLY A 11 -3.98 4.27 19.18
CA GLY A 11 -4.55 2.95 18.86
C GLY A 11 -5.05 2.80 17.42
N LEU A 12 -4.70 3.73 16.52
CA LEU A 12 -4.90 3.54 15.09
C LEU A 12 -3.98 2.43 14.56
N ASP A 13 -4.48 1.69 13.56
CA ASP A 13 -3.80 0.54 13.00
C ASP A 13 -2.47 0.93 12.33
N TYR A 14 -1.36 0.63 13.01
CA TYR A 14 -0.01 0.98 12.58
C TYR A 14 0.33 0.48 11.17
N GLU A 15 -0.16 -0.70 10.80
CA GLU A 15 0.10 -1.28 9.49
C GLU A 15 -0.53 -0.41 8.39
N VAL A 16 -1.73 0.11 8.64
CA VAL A 16 -2.44 0.96 7.68
C VAL A 16 -1.77 2.33 7.57
N LEU A 17 -1.38 2.93 8.70
CA LEU A 17 -0.64 4.19 8.71
C LEU A 17 0.69 4.10 7.95
N THR A 18 1.40 2.99 8.12
CA THR A 18 2.65 2.71 7.40
C THR A 18 2.40 2.61 5.90
N ASN A 19 1.38 1.85 5.48
CA ASN A 19 1.00 1.71 4.07
C ASN A 19 0.64 3.07 3.43
N ILE A 20 -0.13 3.92 4.13
CA ILE A 20 -0.46 5.28 3.66
C ILE A 20 0.82 6.08 3.43
N PHE A 21 1.71 6.09 4.43
CA PHE A 21 2.95 6.84 4.35
C PHE A 21 3.85 6.36 3.21
N GLU A 22 3.97 5.05 3.03
CA GLU A 22 4.74 4.44 1.94
C GLU A 22 4.20 4.86 0.56
N ILE A 23 2.89 4.83 0.35
CA ILE A 23 2.30 5.29 -0.91
C ILE A 23 2.56 6.78 -1.15
N GLN A 24 2.44 7.62 -0.12
CA GLN A 24 2.63 9.07 -0.25
C GLN A 24 4.10 9.46 -0.50
N ILE A 25 5.06 8.72 0.06
CA ILE A 25 6.49 9.04 -0.07
C ILE A 25 7.08 8.63 -1.42
N LEU A 26 6.42 7.76 -2.21
CA LEU A 26 6.84 7.37 -3.57
C LEU A 26 7.17 8.58 -4.45
N SER A 27 6.40 9.66 -4.33
CA SER A 27 6.64 10.91 -5.06
C SER A 27 8.01 11.54 -4.77
N ARG A 28 8.55 11.38 -3.55
CA ARG A 28 9.90 11.83 -3.18
C ARG A 28 11.00 11.00 -3.83
N PHE A 29 10.70 9.78 -4.25
CA PHE A 29 11.57 8.92 -5.05
C PHE A 29 11.39 9.15 -6.56
N GLY A 30 10.60 10.15 -6.97
CA GLY A 30 10.30 10.42 -8.38
C GLY A 30 9.31 9.44 -9.01
N VAL A 31 8.66 8.59 -8.20
CA VAL A 31 7.66 7.63 -8.66
C VAL A 31 6.27 8.25 -8.58
N SER A 32 5.57 8.31 -9.70
CA SER A 32 4.19 8.80 -9.80
C SER A 32 3.30 7.70 -10.36
N LEU A 33 2.41 7.18 -9.52
CA LEU A 33 1.43 6.14 -9.88
C LEU A 33 0.03 6.73 -9.95
N ASN A 34 -0.79 6.24 -10.88
CA ASN A 34 -2.20 6.61 -11.00
C ASN A 34 -3.08 5.42 -10.55
N PHE A 35 -3.80 5.61 -9.44
CA PHE A 35 -4.82 4.68 -8.96
C PHE A 35 -6.26 5.19 -9.15
N HIS A 36 -6.43 6.40 -9.70
CA HIS A 36 -7.69 7.12 -9.70
C HIS A 36 -8.54 6.85 -10.95
N GLU A 37 -7.91 6.85 -12.12
CA GLU A 37 -8.60 6.79 -13.41
C GLU A 37 -7.92 5.79 -14.34
N CYS A 38 -8.73 5.17 -15.21
CA CYS A 38 -8.20 4.25 -16.20
C CYS A 38 -7.18 4.95 -17.09
N ARG A 39 -5.99 4.35 -17.23
CA ARG A 39 -4.90 4.86 -18.05
C ARG A 39 -5.28 5.14 -19.52
N PHE A 40 -6.31 4.48 -20.04
CA PHE A 40 -6.70 4.56 -21.45
C PHE A 40 -7.94 5.42 -21.70
N CYS A 41 -8.98 5.29 -20.86
CA CYS A 41 -10.25 5.99 -21.08
C CYS A 41 -10.58 7.03 -20.02
N HIS A 42 -9.74 7.22 -19.01
CA HIS A 42 -9.88 8.22 -17.94
C HIS A 42 -11.21 8.14 -17.15
N ARG A 43 -11.95 7.03 -17.28
CA ARG A 43 -13.10 6.77 -16.42
C ARG A 43 -12.62 6.50 -15.00
N VAL A 44 -13.43 6.91 -14.03
CA VAL A 44 -13.21 6.78 -12.58
C VAL A 44 -14.26 5.86 -11.95
N GLY A 45 -14.02 5.40 -10.72
CA GLY A 45 -15.04 4.66 -9.94
C GLY A 45 -15.42 3.29 -10.48
N LEU A 46 -14.52 2.65 -11.25
CA LEU A 46 -14.71 1.32 -11.81
C LEU A 46 -13.88 0.29 -11.02
N PRO A 47 -14.20 -1.02 -11.12
CA PRO A 47 -13.37 -2.06 -10.52
C PRO A 47 -12.08 -2.15 -11.34
N PHE A 48 -11.07 -1.44 -10.86
CA PHE A 48 -9.77 -1.35 -11.51
C PHE A 48 -8.86 -2.52 -11.14
N ASP A 49 -7.87 -2.75 -11.98
CA ASP A 49 -6.70 -3.57 -11.68
C ASP A 49 -5.44 -2.80 -12.06
N PHE A 50 -4.30 -3.13 -11.44
CA PHE A 50 -3.06 -2.39 -11.62
C PHE A 50 -2.16 -3.02 -12.68
N SER A 51 -1.58 -2.19 -13.54
CA SER A 51 -0.56 -2.60 -14.50
C SER A 51 0.78 -1.96 -14.14
N PHE A 52 1.77 -2.80 -13.85
CA PHE A 52 3.15 -2.34 -13.68
C PHE A 52 3.72 -1.80 -14.99
N THR A 53 3.37 -2.43 -16.11
CA THR A 53 3.75 -2.01 -17.48
C THR A 53 3.35 -0.57 -17.78
N TYR A 54 2.13 -0.18 -17.41
CA TYR A 54 1.61 1.16 -17.67
C TYR A 54 1.69 2.11 -16.46
N SER A 55 2.20 1.63 -15.32
CA SER A 55 2.30 2.38 -14.06
C SER A 55 0.97 3.03 -13.64
N GLY A 56 -0.13 2.30 -13.85
CA GLY A 56 -1.46 2.82 -13.59
C GLY A 56 -2.55 1.77 -13.68
N VAL A 57 -3.77 2.20 -13.34
CA VAL A 57 -4.93 1.32 -13.30
C VAL A 57 -5.63 1.15 -14.66
N LEU A 58 -6.15 -0.05 -14.89
CA LEU A 58 -6.91 -0.44 -16.07
C LEU A 58 -8.34 -0.76 -15.64
N CYS A 59 -9.34 -0.36 -16.44
CA CYS A 59 -10.72 -0.75 -16.22
C CYS A 59 -11.05 -2.07 -16.93
N PRO A 60 -12.23 -2.68 -16.66
CA PRO A 60 -12.61 -3.94 -17.28
C PRO A 60 -12.61 -3.92 -18.81
N GLU A 61 -12.90 -2.76 -19.43
CA GLU A 61 -12.85 -2.58 -20.89
C GLU A 61 -11.43 -2.57 -21.47
N HIS A 62 -10.40 -2.39 -20.62
CA HIS A 62 -8.99 -2.27 -21.02
C HIS A 62 -8.07 -3.28 -20.33
N TYR A 63 -8.61 -4.30 -19.66
CA TYR A 63 -7.83 -5.39 -19.08
C TYR A 63 -7.04 -6.18 -20.11
N ASP A 64 -7.48 -6.20 -21.36
CA ASP A 64 -6.78 -6.81 -22.50
C ASP A 64 -5.48 -6.08 -22.85
N LYS A 65 -5.31 -4.82 -22.44
CA LYS A 65 -4.11 -4.04 -22.74
C LYS A 65 -2.88 -4.52 -21.97
N ASP A 66 -3.10 -5.22 -20.85
CA ASP A 66 -2.05 -5.90 -20.09
C ASP A 66 -2.57 -7.25 -19.55
N GLU A 67 -2.27 -8.32 -20.28
CA GLU A 67 -2.58 -9.69 -19.83
C GLU A 67 -1.85 -10.08 -18.53
N ARG A 68 -0.72 -9.41 -18.24
CA ARG A 68 0.13 -9.62 -17.06
C ARG A 68 -0.12 -8.59 -15.94
N ARG A 69 -1.23 -7.85 -16.00
CA ARG A 69 -1.67 -6.99 -14.90
C ARG A 69 -1.75 -7.78 -13.59
N SER A 70 -1.83 -7.08 -12.48
CA SER A 70 -1.62 -7.66 -11.15
C SER A 70 -2.73 -8.60 -10.66
N HIS A 71 -3.90 -8.64 -11.32
CA HIS A 71 -5.07 -9.45 -10.95
C HIS A 71 -5.47 -9.24 -9.48
N LEU A 72 -5.48 -7.97 -9.05
CA LEU A 72 -5.81 -7.59 -7.68
C LEU A 72 -7.31 -7.65 -7.41
N GLU A 73 -7.66 -7.81 -6.14
CA GLU A 73 -9.01 -7.52 -5.67
C GLU A 73 -9.31 -6.02 -5.90
N PRO A 74 -10.46 -5.64 -6.49
CA PRO A 74 -10.78 -4.24 -6.82
C PRO A 74 -10.71 -3.26 -5.64
N ASN A 75 -10.89 -3.77 -4.42
CA ASN A 75 -10.76 -2.98 -3.19
C ASN A 75 -9.33 -2.47 -2.96
N ILE A 76 -8.31 -3.16 -3.51
CA ILE A 76 -6.91 -2.81 -3.32
C ILE A 76 -6.56 -1.52 -4.09
N PRO A 77 -6.73 -1.41 -5.43
CA PRO A 77 -6.51 -0.15 -6.13
C PRO A 77 -7.35 1.01 -5.57
N TYR A 78 -8.60 0.73 -5.17
CA TYR A 78 -9.46 1.73 -4.52
C TYR A 78 -8.82 2.29 -3.23
N LEU A 79 -8.34 1.43 -2.33
CA LEU A 79 -7.70 1.88 -1.10
C LEU A 79 -6.38 2.61 -1.35
N LEU A 80 -5.60 2.17 -2.35
CA LEU A 80 -4.37 2.87 -2.75
C LEU A 80 -4.66 4.29 -3.26
N ASP A 81 -5.74 4.49 -4.01
CA ASP A 81 -6.22 5.83 -4.42
C ASP A 81 -6.56 6.70 -3.20
N GLN A 82 -7.30 6.13 -2.23
CA GLN A 82 -7.60 6.85 -0.99
C GLN A 82 -6.34 7.19 -0.18
N PHE A 83 -5.35 6.30 -0.14
CA PHE A 83 -4.08 6.55 0.56
C PHE A 83 -3.26 7.67 -0.08
N GLN A 84 -3.38 7.88 -1.40
CA GLN A 84 -2.74 9.02 -2.07
C GLN A 84 -3.36 10.36 -1.65
N ALA A 85 -4.67 10.39 -1.41
CA ALA A 85 -5.42 11.62 -1.11
C ALA A 85 -5.53 11.95 0.38
N VAL A 86 -5.40 10.96 1.26
CA VAL A 86 -5.71 11.13 2.69
C VAL A 86 -4.75 12.08 3.40
N GLN A 87 -5.31 13.02 4.17
CA GLN A 87 -4.52 13.83 5.09
C GLN A 87 -4.54 13.20 6.48
N PHE A 88 -3.36 13.02 7.09
CA PHE A 88 -3.27 12.45 8.45
C PHE A 88 -4.02 13.26 9.51
N SER A 89 -4.31 14.55 9.26
CA SER A 89 -5.15 15.37 10.13
C SER A 89 -6.62 14.97 10.16
N GLU A 90 -7.10 14.24 9.16
CA GLU A 90 -8.51 13.90 8.94
C GLU A 90 -8.81 12.44 9.30
N LEU A 91 -7.79 11.66 9.67
CA LEU A 91 -7.94 10.26 10.09
C LEU A 91 -8.42 10.19 11.55
N GLU A 92 -9.73 10.04 11.75
CA GLU A 92 -10.32 9.83 13.07
C GLU A 92 -10.22 8.36 13.52
N THR A 93 -10.63 7.42 12.66
CA THR A 93 -10.49 5.98 12.87
C THR A 93 -10.28 5.26 11.55
N ILE A 94 -9.34 4.30 11.50
CA ILE A 94 -9.16 3.42 10.34
C ILE A 94 -8.97 1.99 10.84
N SER A 95 -9.80 1.08 10.36
CA SER A 95 -9.72 -0.35 10.68
C SER A 95 -9.98 -1.14 9.42
N LEU A 96 -9.00 -1.94 9.01
CA LEU A 96 -9.09 -2.83 7.85
C LEU A 96 -9.02 -4.27 8.33
N LYS A 97 -9.72 -5.16 7.63
CA LYS A 97 -9.62 -6.61 7.87
C LYS A 97 -8.18 -7.07 7.64
N SER A 98 -7.71 -8.02 8.45
CA SER A 98 -6.33 -8.54 8.38
C SER A 98 -5.91 -9.02 6.99
N GLU A 99 -6.82 -9.68 6.26
CA GLU A 99 -6.56 -10.15 4.90
C GLU A 99 -6.26 -9.00 3.93
N LEU A 100 -7.04 -7.92 4.02
CA LEU A 100 -6.88 -6.76 3.16
C LEU A 100 -5.57 -6.03 3.45
N LYS A 101 -5.16 -5.99 4.72
CA LYS A 101 -3.86 -5.42 5.14
C LYS A 101 -2.68 -6.21 4.56
N LYS A 102 -2.76 -7.54 4.57
CA LYS A 102 -1.73 -8.40 3.96
C LYS A 102 -1.63 -8.19 2.44
N GLN A 103 -2.78 -8.13 1.75
CA GLN A 103 -2.82 -7.87 0.31
C GLN A 103 -2.25 -6.50 -0.03
N LEU A 104 -2.65 -5.44 0.69
CA LEU A 104 -2.10 -4.09 0.53
C LEU A 104 -0.58 -4.09 0.72
N ARG A 105 -0.09 -4.71 1.79
CA ARG A 105 1.34 -4.76 2.08
C ARG A 105 2.12 -5.44 0.96
N LYS A 106 1.61 -6.57 0.45
CA LYS A 106 2.22 -7.29 -0.67
C LYS A 106 2.32 -6.42 -1.94
N VAL A 107 1.27 -5.70 -2.29
CA VAL A 107 1.26 -4.84 -3.48
C VAL A 107 2.19 -3.64 -3.31
N ILE A 108 2.20 -3.01 -2.13
CA ILE A 108 3.12 -1.92 -1.81
C ILE A 108 4.58 -2.40 -1.88
N ASP A 109 4.88 -3.57 -1.35
CA ASP A 109 6.22 -4.15 -1.44
C ASP A 109 6.66 -4.35 -2.89
N GLN A 110 5.78 -4.88 -3.73
CA GLN A 110 6.03 -5.06 -5.16
C GLN A 110 6.23 -3.71 -5.89
N ILE A 111 5.46 -2.68 -5.54
CA ILE A 111 5.65 -1.32 -6.05
C ILE A 111 7.04 -0.79 -5.71
N TYR A 112 7.50 -0.98 -4.47
CA TYR A 112 8.83 -0.54 -4.06
C TYR A 112 9.95 -1.30 -4.76
N GLU A 113 9.80 -2.60 -4.94
CA GLU A 113 10.76 -3.42 -5.67
C GLU A 113 10.88 -2.98 -7.13
N GLU A 114 9.75 -2.80 -7.82
CA GLU A 114 9.71 -2.46 -9.24
C GLU A 114 10.13 -1.02 -9.54
N TYR A 115 9.63 -0.04 -8.75
CA TYR A 115 9.78 1.38 -9.09
C TYR A 115 10.86 2.12 -8.31
N VAL A 116 11.18 1.67 -7.09
CA VAL A 116 12.22 2.34 -6.28
C VAL A 116 13.56 1.61 -6.44
N GLY A 117 13.56 0.28 -6.55
CA GLY A 117 14.78 -0.51 -6.80
C GLY A 117 15.82 -0.46 -5.66
N ILE A 118 15.51 0.18 -4.53
CA ILE A 118 16.40 0.27 -3.37
C ILE A 118 15.95 -0.75 -2.32
N HIS A 119 16.71 -1.84 -2.17
CA HIS A 119 16.61 -2.70 -1.00
C HIS A 119 17.26 -2.01 0.21
N LEU A 120 16.51 -1.10 0.86
CA LEU A 120 16.98 -0.42 2.06
C LEU A 120 17.22 -1.44 3.19
N LYS A 121 18.44 -1.45 3.75
CA LYS A 121 18.78 -2.29 4.91
C LYS A 121 17.82 -2.07 6.10
N SER A 122 17.34 -0.83 6.26
CA SER A 122 16.36 -0.46 7.28
C SER A 122 15.00 -1.15 7.08
N LYS A 123 14.58 -1.40 5.82
CA LYS A 123 13.35 -2.14 5.50
C LYS A 123 13.47 -3.60 5.93
N LYS A 124 14.57 -4.27 5.56
CA LYS A 124 14.87 -5.64 6.03
C LYS A 124 14.88 -5.77 7.55
N PHE A 125 15.39 -4.76 8.26
CA PHE A 125 15.37 -4.73 9.72
C PHE A 125 13.94 -4.60 10.26
N ILE A 126 13.13 -3.67 9.74
CA ILE A 126 11.73 -3.49 10.16
C ILE A 126 10.89 -4.74 9.87
N ASP A 127 11.06 -5.35 8.69
CA ASP A 127 10.35 -6.59 8.32
C ASP A 127 10.71 -7.73 9.29
N SER A 128 11.97 -7.80 9.74
CA SER A 128 12.41 -8.80 10.72
C SER A 128 11.79 -8.60 12.12
N LEU A 129 11.31 -7.41 12.47
CA LEU A 129 10.74 -7.15 13.81
C LEU A 129 9.47 -7.94 14.08
N GLY A 130 8.69 -8.28 13.03
CA GLY A 130 7.55 -9.20 13.15
C GLY A 130 7.99 -10.59 13.65
N ASP A 131 9.07 -11.11 13.07
CA ASP A 131 9.65 -12.40 13.46
C ASP A 131 10.22 -12.35 14.89
N TRP A 132 10.85 -11.24 15.27
CA TRP A 132 11.35 -11.03 16.64
C TRP A 132 10.22 -10.98 17.67
N GLY A 133 9.09 -10.36 17.34
CA GLY A 133 7.90 -10.33 18.20
C GLY A 133 7.33 -11.72 18.49
N GLU A 134 7.32 -12.60 17.49
CA GLU A 134 6.93 -14.01 17.63
C GLU A 134 7.94 -14.83 18.46
N ILE A 135 9.25 -14.59 18.26
CA ILE A 135 10.31 -15.24 19.04
C ILE A 135 10.25 -14.85 20.52
N LEU A 136 9.92 -13.59 20.82
CA LEU A 136 9.79 -13.10 22.20
C LEU A 136 8.56 -13.68 22.90
N LYS A 137 7.40 -13.78 22.23
CA LYS A 137 6.19 -14.42 22.78
C LYS A 137 6.40 -15.90 23.13
N ASN A 138 7.17 -16.63 22.31
CA ASN A 138 7.50 -18.03 22.57
C ASN A 138 8.47 -18.23 23.75
N LYS A 139 9.23 -17.19 24.14
CA LYS A 139 10.15 -17.24 25.29
C LYS A 139 9.45 -17.04 26.63
N GLU A 140 8.34 -16.30 26.68
CA GLU A 140 7.56 -16.07 27.91
C GLU A 140 6.61 -17.24 28.24
N SER A 141 6.46 -18.19 27.30
CA SER A 141 5.61 -19.39 27.46
C SER A 141 6.38 -20.62 28.00
N LYS A 142 7.59 -20.43 28.54
CA LYS A 142 8.42 -21.48 29.16
C LYS A 142 8.88 -21.09 30.56
#